data_AF-A0A969VGH5-F1
#
_entry.id   AF-A0A969VGH5-F1
#
_cell.length_a   1.000
_cell.length_b   1.000
_cell.length_c   1.000
_cell.angle_alpha   90.00
_cell.angle_beta   90.00
_cell.angle_gamma   90.00
#
_symmetry.space_group_name_H-M   'P 1'
#
loop_
_entity.id
_entity.type
_entity.pdbx_description
1 polymer ?
#
loop_
_entity_poly.entity_id
_entity_poly.type
_entity_poly.pdbx_seq_one_letter_code
_entity_poly.pdbx_strand_id
1 'polypeptide(L)'
;SSVIRLPQAVTHFSPGSYKYMLPARTSFDNVFMSGDWITSHHGSWSQEKAYVTGLEAANLVVSYLGQGVNANILPLETDEPHIQTARNINNTIRDISQSILPNFWLP
;
A
#
# COMPACT_ATOMS: atom_id res chain seq x y z
N SER A 1 20.46 -15.49 -28.20
CA SER A 1 19.73 -14.89 -27.07
C SER A 1 20.07 -13.41 -26.99
N SER A 2 19.20 -12.57 -26.43
CA SER A 2 19.49 -11.16 -26.15
C SER A 2 19.42 -10.90 -24.64
N VAL A 3 20.34 -10.09 -24.12
CA VAL A 3 20.31 -9.61 -22.74
C VAL A 3 19.71 -8.21 -22.75
N ILE A 4 18.60 -8.01 -22.03
CA ILE A 4 17.98 -6.70 -21.84
C ILE A 4 18.32 -6.20 -20.44
N ARG A 5 18.90 -5.01 -20.36
CA ARG A 5 19.18 -4.33 -19.09
C ARG A 5 18.17 -3.21 -18.93
N LEU A 6 17.34 -3.29 -17.89
CA LEU A 6 16.34 -2.29 -17.57
C LEU A 6 16.73 -1.63 -16.24
N PRO A 7 17.58 -0.59 -16.27
CA PRO A 7 17.83 0.19 -15.06
C PRO A 7 16.49 0.72 -14.56
N GLN A 8 16.20 0.54 -13.26
CA GLN A 8 14.96 0.97 -12.61
C GLN A 8 13.68 0.22 -13.05
N ALA A 9 13.78 -1.00 -13.57
CA ALA A 9 12.60 -1.84 -13.82
C ALA A 9 11.82 -2.22 -12.56
N VAL A 10 12.44 -2.08 -11.40
CA VAL A 10 11.80 -2.27 -10.10
C VAL A 10 11.88 -0.97 -9.33
N THR A 11 10.77 -0.60 -8.71
CA THR A 11 10.74 0.49 -7.74
C THR A 11 11.74 0.17 -6.62
N HIS A 12 12.45 1.19 -6.12
CA HIS A 12 13.50 1.03 -5.10
C HIS A 12 12.93 0.62 -3.73
N PHE A 13 12.59 -0.65 -3.59
CA PHE A 13 12.13 -1.25 -2.34
C PHE A 13 13.31 -1.60 -1.44
N SER A 14 13.71 -0.64 -0.60
CA SER A 14 14.65 -0.90 0.49
C SER A 14 13.89 -1.25 1.78
N PRO A 15 14.45 -2.08 2.68
CA PRO A 15 13.88 -2.29 4.01
C PRO A 15 13.57 -0.95 4.70
N GLY A 16 12.35 -0.81 5.21
CA GLY A 16 11.89 0.43 5.85
C GLY A 16 11.37 1.52 4.89
N SER A 17 11.38 1.31 3.57
CA SER A 17 10.88 2.30 2.60
C SER A 17 9.37 2.52 2.64
N TYR A 18 8.59 1.54 3.11
CA TYR A 18 7.12 1.60 3.11
C TYR A 18 6.55 2.85 3.82
N LYS A 19 7.19 3.32 4.90
CA LYS A 19 6.75 4.53 5.63
C LYS A 19 6.91 5.83 4.84
N TYR A 20 7.68 5.80 3.76
CA TYR A 20 7.88 6.94 2.85
C TYR A 20 7.06 6.82 1.56
N MET A 21 6.33 5.72 1.36
CA MET A 21 5.39 5.58 0.25
C MET A 21 4.18 6.48 0.49
N LEU A 22 3.69 7.12 -0.57
CA LEU A 22 2.52 7.99 -0.49
C LEU A 22 1.23 7.16 -0.48
N PRO A 23 0.16 7.63 0.19
CA PRO A 23 -1.17 7.07 0.04
C PRO A 23 -1.85 7.56 -1.24
N ALA A 24 -2.98 6.93 -1.60
CA ALA A 24 -3.75 7.29 -2.80
C ALA A 24 -4.29 8.73 -2.78
N ARG A 25 -4.62 9.29 -1.60
CA ARG A 25 -4.99 10.70 -1.44
C ARG A 25 -3.79 11.52 -1.00
N THR A 26 -3.49 12.60 -1.72
CA THR A 26 -2.42 13.52 -1.33
C THR A 26 -2.96 14.68 -0.48
N SER A 27 -2.08 15.62 -0.11
CA SER A 27 -2.48 16.89 0.50
C SER A 27 -3.16 17.86 -0.46
N PHE A 28 -3.21 17.55 -1.76
CA PHE A 28 -3.90 18.35 -2.76
C PHE A 28 -5.23 17.67 -3.11
N ASP A 29 -6.32 18.44 -3.05
CA ASP A 29 -7.69 17.91 -3.16
C ASP A 29 -7.97 17.16 -4.47
N ASN A 30 -7.29 17.53 -5.55
CA ASN A 30 -7.47 17.01 -6.90
C ASN A 30 -6.28 16.20 -7.43
N VAL A 31 -5.35 15.78 -6.56
CA VAL A 31 -4.20 14.95 -6.95
C VAL A 31 -4.28 13.62 -6.20
N PHE A 32 -4.43 12.55 -6.98
CA PHE A 32 -4.51 11.17 -6.49
C PHE A 32 -3.35 10.35 -7.04
N MET A 33 -2.86 9.42 -6.22
CA MET A 33 -1.70 8.57 -6.53
C MET A 33 -2.16 7.14 -6.83
N SER A 34 -1.44 6.47 -7.73
CA SER A 34 -1.63 5.06 -8.06
C SER A 34 -0.29 4.42 -8.45
N GLY A 35 -0.26 3.10 -8.46
CA GLY A 35 0.91 2.28 -8.82
C GLY A 35 1.32 1.28 -7.75
N ASP A 36 2.34 0.48 -8.05
CA ASP A 36 2.89 -0.49 -7.11
C ASP A 36 3.66 0.16 -5.94
N TRP A 37 4.01 1.44 -6.08
CA TRP A 37 4.87 2.22 -5.19
C TRP A 37 4.12 3.05 -4.14
N ILE A 38 2.80 2.97 -4.11
CA ILE A 38 1.97 3.62 -3.08
C ILE A 38 1.65 2.65 -1.92
N THR A 39 1.23 3.18 -0.77
CA THR A 39 0.71 2.33 0.31
C THR A 39 -0.64 1.74 -0.09
N SER A 40 -0.82 0.43 0.05
CA SER A 40 -2.13 -0.23 -0.11
C SER A 40 -2.22 -1.48 0.78
N HIS A 41 -3.43 -2.05 0.83
CA HIS A 41 -3.71 -3.31 1.51
C HIS A 41 -3.25 -4.54 0.71
N HIS A 42 -2.87 -4.37 -0.56
CA HIS A 42 -2.33 -5.46 -1.36
C HIS A 42 -0.90 -5.77 -0.89
N GLY A 43 -0.72 -6.92 -0.25
CA GLY A 43 0.54 -7.37 0.35
C GLY A 43 1.65 -7.79 -0.64
N SER A 44 1.53 -7.38 -1.91
CA SER A 44 2.48 -7.73 -2.97
C SER A 44 2.84 -6.50 -3.81
N TRP A 45 4.05 -6.51 -4.35
CA TRP A 45 4.50 -5.57 -5.37
C TRP A 45 4.39 -6.25 -6.72
N SER A 46 3.24 -6.03 -7.36
CA SER A 46 2.84 -6.74 -8.57
C SER A 46 2.13 -5.82 -9.55
N GLN A 47 2.01 -6.31 -10.79
CA GLN A 47 1.17 -5.69 -11.80
C GLN A 47 -0.29 -5.58 -11.33
N GLU A 48 -0.76 -6.53 -10.52
CA GLU A 48 -2.10 -6.50 -9.92
C GLU A 48 -2.26 -5.30 -8.98
N LYS A 49 -1.29 -5.02 -8.10
CA LYS A 49 -1.35 -3.83 -7.23
C LYS A 49 -1.39 -2.55 -8.05
N ALA A 50 -0.56 -2.43 -9.08
CA ALA A 50 -0.57 -1.26 -9.97
C ALA A 50 -1.93 -1.08 -10.68
N TYR A 51 -2.53 -2.19 -11.11
CA TYR A 51 -3.86 -2.20 -11.72
C TYR A 51 -4.95 -1.76 -10.73
N VAL A 52 -5.03 -2.41 -9.57
CA VAL A 52 -6.07 -2.13 -8.57
C VAL A 52 -5.97 -0.71 -8.03
N THR A 53 -4.77 -0.25 -7.67
CA THR A 53 -4.57 1.12 -7.21
C THR A 53 -4.89 2.17 -8.27
N GLY A 54 -4.76 1.83 -9.56
CA GLY A 54 -5.25 2.64 -10.67
C GLY A 54 -6.77 2.78 -10.68
N LEU A 55 -7.50 1.68 -10.46
CA LEU A 55 -8.95 1.70 -10.33
C LEU A 55 -9.41 2.46 -9.07
N GLU A 56 -8.72 2.29 -7.95
CA GLU A 56 -9.00 3.02 -6.71
C GLU A 56 -8.84 4.53 -6.92
N ALA A 57 -7.74 4.96 -7.55
CA ALA A 57 -7.51 6.37 -7.88
C ALA A 57 -8.57 6.91 -8.85
N ALA A 58 -9.02 6.13 -9.84
CA ALA A 58 -10.11 6.52 -10.71
C ALA A 58 -11.42 6.73 -9.95
N ASN A 59 -11.74 5.86 -8.98
CA ASN A 59 -12.92 6.04 -8.11
C ASN A 59 -12.81 7.30 -7.24
N LEU A 60 -11.60 7.66 -6.79
CA LEU A 60 -11.36 8.94 -6.10
C LEU A 60 -11.63 10.14 -7.01
N VAL A 61 -11.19 10.09 -8.28
CA VAL A 61 -11.47 11.14 -9.28
C VAL A 61 -12.97 11.28 -9.53
N VAL A 62 -13.68 10.17 -9.74
CA VAL A 62 -15.14 10.16 -9.93
C VAL A 62 -15.84 10.78 -8.72
N SER A 63 -15.44 10.39 -7.52
CA SER A 63 -15.97 10.94 -6.28
C SER A 63 -15.68 12.43 -6.12
N TYR A 64 -14.51 12.91 -6.55
CA TYR A 64 -14.11 14.31 -6.45
C TYR A 64 -14.87 15.19 -7.44
N LEU A 65 -15.01 14.74 -8.69
CA LEU A 65 -15.69 15.48 -9.76
C LEU A 65 -17.22 15.35 -9.69
N GLY A 66 -17.73 14.36 -8.96
CA GLY A 66 -19.16 14.02 -8.95
C GLY A 66 -19.67 13.50 -10.30
N GLN A 67 -18.77 13.04 -11.18
CA GLN A 67 -19.06 12.60 -12.53
C GLN A 67 -18.30 11.32 -12.88
N GLY A 68 -18.97 10.41 -13.57
CA GLY A 68 -18.41 9.12 -13.99
C GLY A 68 -19.06 7.94 -13.25
N VAL A 69 -18.50 6.75 -13.46
CA VAL A 69 -18.96 5.50 -12.86
C VAL A 69 -17.78 4.85 -12.15
N ASN A 70 -17.99 4.43 -10.90
CA ASN A 70 -16.96 3.75 -10.14
C ASN A 70 -16.61 2.40 -10.80
N ALA A 71 -15.32 2.15 -10.96
CA ALA A 71 -14.80 0.84 -11.26
C ALA A 71 -15.14 -0.14 -10.11
N ASN A 72 -15.53 -1.36 -10.50
CA ASN A 72 -15.73 -2.45 -9.55
C ASN A 72 -14.38 -3.05 -9.14
N ILE A 73 -14.08 -3.06 -7.85
CA ILE A 73 -12.84 -3.57 -7.29
C ILE A 73 -13.19 -4.73 -6.36
N LEU A 74 -12.63 -5.90 -6.64
CA LEU A 74 -12.87 -7.08 -5.81
C LEU A 74 -12.16 -6.91 -4.46
N PRO A 75 -12.83 -7.20 -3.33
CA PRO A 75 -12.21 -7.12 -2.03
C PRO A 75 -11.13 -8.21 -1.89
N LEU A 76 -10.10 -7.90 -1.10
CA LEU A 76 -9.12 -8.89 -0.68
C LEU A 76 -9.77 -9.92 0.23
N GLU A 77 -9.35 -11.17 0.10
CA GLU A 77 -9.73 -12.21 1.04
C GLU A 77 -9.20 -11.87 2.43
N THR A 78 -10.01 -12.13 3.45
CA THR A 78 -9.62 -11.88 4.83
C THR A 78 -8.54 -12.85 5.25
N ASP A 79 -7.54 -12.36 5.99
CA ASP A 79 -6.53 -13.19 6.66
C ASP A 79 -7.20 -14.37 7.40
N GLU A 80 -6.54 -15.53 7.41
CA GLU A 80 -7.05 -16.66 8.18
C GLU A 80 -7.12 -16.33 9.69
N PRO A 81 -8.06 -16.89 10.47
CA PRO A 81 -8.28 -16.48 11.86
C PRO A 81 -7.02 -16.51 12.75
N HIS A 82 -6.14 -17.47 12.53
CA HIS A 82 -4.89 -17.59 13.27
C HIS A 82 -3.86 -16.53 12.86
N ILE A 83 -3.84 -16.12 11.59
CA ILE A 83 -3.01 -15.01 11.10
C ILE A 83 -3.48 -13.69 11.70
N GLN A 84 -4.80 -13.45 11.72
CA GLN A 84 -5.38 -12.26 12.37
C GLN A 84 -5.03 -12.21 13.85
N THR A 85 -5.17 -13.34 14.55
CA THR A 85 -4.86 -13.45 15.98
C THR A 85 -3.39 -13.14 16.26
N ALA A 86 -2.47 -13.75 15.49
CA ALA A 86 -1.04 -13.50 15.62
C ALA A 86 -0.67 -12.04 15.32
N ARG A 87 -1.27 -11.43 14.29
CA ARG A 87 -1.09 -10.02 13.93
C ARG A 87 -1.52 -9.10 15.07
N ASN A 88 -2.67 -9.37 15.69
CA ASN A 88 -3.19 -8.59 16.81
C ASN A 88 -2.27 -8.68 18.04
N ILE A 89 -1.78 -9.88 18.37
CA ILE A 89 -0.82 -10.09 19.45
C ILE A 89 0.48 -9.31 19.16
N ASN A 90 1.02 -9.43 17.95
CA ASN A 90 2.25 -8.74 17.55
C ASN A 90 2.11 -7.22 17.64
N ASN A 91 1.01 -6.66 17.14
CA ASN A 91 0.75 -5.22 17.23
C ASN A 91 0.62 -4.77 18.69
N THR A 92 -0.12 -5.51 19.51
CA THR A 92 -0.29 -5.20 20.95
C THR A 92 1.05 -5.18 21.69
N ILE A 93 1.89 -6.20 21.47
CA ILE A 93 3.23 -6.26 22.07
C ILE A 93 4.10 -5.09 21.59
N ARG A 94 4.05 -4.78 20.29
CA ARG A 94 4.82 -3.66 19.72
C ARG A 94 4.40 -2.32 20.33
N ASP A 95 3.10 -2.07 20.46
CA ASP A 95 2.58 -0.81 20.96
C ASP A 95 2.91 -0.62 22.46
N ILE A 96 2.80 -1.70 23.26
CA ILE A 96 3.24 -1.70 24.67
C ILE A 96 4.75 -1.44 24.75
N SER A 97 5.55 -2.16 23.95
CA SER A 97 7.01 -2.00 23.92
C SER A 97 7.41 -0.57 23.59
N GLN A 98 6.82 0.04 22.56
CA GLN A 98 7.09 1.42 22.17
C GLN A 98 6.70 2.44 23.24
N SER A 99 5.68 2.16 24.05
CA SER A 99 5.27 3.03 25.16
C SER A 99 6.25 3.01 26.36
N ILE A 100 7.01 1.92 26.51
CA ILE A 100 7.94 1.73 27.64
C ILE A 100 9.40 1.99 27.23
N LEU A 101 9.79 1.59 26.02
CA LEU A 101 11.14 1.70 25.46
C LEU A 101 11.10 2.24 24.02
N PRO A 102 10.93 3.56 23.83
CA PRO A 102 10.96 4.13 22.49
C PRO A 102 12.33 3.88 21.83
N ASN A 103 12.31 3.32 20.61
CA ASN A 103 13.45 3.16 19.67
C ASN A 103 14.41 1.97 19.87
N PHE A 104 14.05 0.87 20.55
CA PHE A 104 15.00 -0.24 20.70
C PHE A 104 15.12 -1.18 19.47
N TRP A 105 14.07 -1.37 18.67
CA TRP A 105 13.98 -2.57 17.80
C TRP A 105 13.62 -2.34 16.34
N LEU A 106 14.10 -1.23 15.76
CA LEU A 106 13.97 -0.71 14.37
C LEU A 106 13.16 0.60 14.32
N PRO A 107 13.58 1.57 13.47
CA PRO A 107 12.87 2.84 13.28
C PRO A 107 11.61 2.70 12.42
#